data_AF-A0A3A9G588-F1
#
_entry.id   AF-A0A3A9G588-F1
#
_cell.length_a   1.000
_cell.length_b   1.000
_cell.length_c   1.000
_cell.angle_alpha   90.00
_cell.angle_beta   90.00
_cell.angle_gamma   90.00
#
_symmetry.space_group_name_H-M   'P 1'
#
loop_
_entity.id
_entity.type
_entity.pdbx_description
1 polymer ?
#
loop_
_entity_poly.entity_id
_entity_poly.type
_entity_poly.pdbx_seq_one_letter_code
_entity_poly.pdbx_strand_id
1 'polypeptide(L)'
;MCDKEFKELVKIAVEKLKDESVLKLLQADASYQKDSNNEGSAEDAFNQLDLTEKQRAVCQRLLDCRDKQDFEYGTHAYIAGLIDAFHIMAVLFPEKWDTERIRKALSYKSR
;
A
#
# COMPACT_ATOMS: atom_id res chain seq x y z
N MET A 1 -22.02 -8.43 -16.52
CA MET A 1 -20.79 -8.78 -15.78
C MET A 1 -21.18 -8.94 -14.33
N CYS A 2 -20.96 -10.11 -13.72
CA CYS A 2 -21.30 -10.32 -12.32
C CYS A 2 -20.53 -9.30 -11.47
N ASP A 3 -21.22 -8.61 -10.55
CA ASP A 3 -20.66 -7.57 -9.67
C ASP A 3 -19.32 -8.00 -9.02
N LYS A 4 -19.18 -9.30 -8.72
CA LYS A 4 -17.95 -9.92 -8.20
C LYS A 4 -16.78 -9.89 -9.19
N GLU A 5 -17.01 -10.24 -10.45
CA GLU A 5 -15.95 -10.31 -11.47
C GLU A 5 -15.44 -8.90 -11.82
N PHE A 6 -16.35 -7.93 -11.92
CA PHE A 6 -15.96 -6.53 -12.09
C PHE A 6 -15.16 -6.01 -10.88
N LYS A 7 -15.63 -6.31 -9.67
CA LYS A 7 -14.94 -5.91 -8.43
C LYS A 7 -13.52 -6.48 -8.36
N GLU A 8 -13.32 -7.75 -8.73
CA GLU A 8 -11.97 -8.32 -8.75
C GLU A 8 -11.09 -7.75 -9.84
N LEU A 9 -11.63 -7.48 -11.04
CA LEU A 9 -10.87 -6.80 -12.08
C LEU A 9 -10.43 -5.39 -11.67
N VAL A 10 -11.31 -4.64 -10.99
CA VAL A 10 -10.97 -3.32 -10.45
C VAL A 10 -9.92 -3.43 -9.35
N LYS A 11 -10.05 -4.41 -8.45
CA LYS A 11 -9.06 -4.66 -7.40
C LYS A 11 -7.68 -4.94 -8.00
N ILE A 12 -7.58 -5.88 -8.93
CA ILE A 12 -6.33 -6.23 -9.62
C ILE A 12 -5.74 -5.01 -10.32
N ALA A 13 -6.57 -4.21 -11.00
CA ALA A 13 -6.10 -3.00 -11.67
C ALA A 13 -5.53 -1.97 -10.67
N VAL A 14 -6.21 -1.75 -9.55
CA VAL A 14 -5.74 -0.81 -8.51
C VAL A 14 -4.47 -1.32 -7.84
N GLU A 15 -4.37 -2.61 -7.52
CA GLU A 15 -3.16 -3.22 -6.95
C GLU A 15 -1.97 -3.07 -7.92
N LYS A 16 -2.18 -3.36 -9.20
CA LYS A 16 -1.13 -3.20 -10.22
C LYS A 16 -0.68 -1.75 -10.39
N LEU A 17 -1.62 -0.81 -10.40
CA LEU A 17 -1.32 0.63 -10.50
C LEU A 17 -0.59 1.14 -9.25
N LYS A 18 -0.98 0.65 -8.06
CA LYS A 18 -0.27 0.92 -6.81
C LYS A 18 1.17 0.49 -6.94
N ASP A 19 1.42 -0.76 -7.31
CA ASP A 19 2.77 -1.33 -7.31
C ASP A 19 3.69 -0.58 -8.28
N GLU A 20 3.21 -0.25 -9.48
CA GLU A 20 3.99 0.54 -10.45
C GLU A 20 4.30 1.96 -9.93
N SER A 21 3.32 2.62 -9.32
CA SER A 21 3.48 3.99 -8.83
C SER A 21 4.41 4.04 -7.62
N VAL A 22 4.23 3.11 -6.67
CA VAL A 22 5.09 2.95 -5.49
C VAL A 22 6.51 2.65 -5.95
N LEU A 23 6.72 1.68 -6.85
CA LEU A 23 8.05 1.33 -7.34
C LEU A 23 8.78 2.55 -7.92
N LYS A 24 8.11 3.33 -8.79
CA LYS A 24 8.70 4.53 -9.40
C LYS A 24 9.09 5.58 -8.36
N LEU A 25 8.24 5.81 -7.36
CA LEU A 25 8.52 6.77 -6.29
C LEU A 25 9.71 6.30 -5.45
N LEU A 26 9.70 5.04 -5.02
CA LEU A 26 10.77 4.47 -4.20
C LEU A 26 12.12 4.45 -4.94
N GLN A 27 12.14 4.12 -6.23
CA GLN A 27 13.37 4.14 -7.04
C GLN A 27 13.96 5.53 -7.20
N ALA A 28 13.11 6.56 -7.27
CA ALA A 28 13.55 7.94 -7.40
C ALA A 28 13.97 8.57 -6.06
N ASP A 29 13.56 8.00 -4.92
CA ASP A 29 13.86 8.52 -3.60
C ASP A 29 15.22 8.00 -3.09
N ALA A 30 16.25 8.84 -3.25
CA ALA A 30 17.61 8.52 -2.82
C ALA A 30 17.73 8.27 -1.31
N SER A 31 16.91 8.93 -0.48
CA SER A 31 16.92 8.72 0.97
C SER A 31 16.36 7.34 1.30
N TYR A 32 15.22 6.99 0.71
CA TYR A 32 14.65 5.65 0.85
C TYR A 32 15.62 4.56 0.38
N GLN A 33 16.24 4.70 -0.79
CA GLN A 33 17.20 3.70 -1.29
C GLN A 33 18.40 3.53 -0.36
N LYS A 34 18.90 4.64 0.21
CA LYS A 34 19.97 4.59 1.21
C LYS A 34 19.53 3.83 2.46
N ASP A 35 18.34 4.15 2.99
CA ASP A 35 17.83 3.52 4.21
C ASP A 35 17.50 2.03 3.99
N SER A 36 16.96 1.66 2.83
CA SER A 36 16.73 0.27 2.44
C SER A 36 18.03 -0.55 2.32
N ASN A 37 19.10 0.04 1.77
CA ASN A 37 20.41 -0.62 1.75
C ASN A 37 21.01 -0.77 3.17
N ASN A 38 20.80 0.22 4.04
CA ASN A 38 21.25 0.14 5.44
C ASN A 38 20.47 -0.95 6.20
N GLU A 39 19.17 -1.05 5.97
CA GLU A 39 18.31 -2.12 6.52
C GLU A 39 18.83 -3.50 6.11
N GLY A 40 19.05 -3.74 4.81
CA GLY A 40 19.60 -5.01 4.33
C GLY A 40 20.97 -5.34 4.94
N SER A 41 21.85 -4.34 5.05
CA SER A 41 23.15 -4.52 5.71
C SER A 41 23.02 -4.86 7.20
N ALA A 42 22.05 -4.27 7.89
CA ALA A 42 21.77 -4.56 9.30
C ALA A 42 21.16 -5.96 9.47
N GLU A 43 20.31 -6.40 8.56
CA GLU A 43 19.75 -7.75 8.54
C GLU A 43 20.85 -8.81 8.31
N ASP A 44 21.77 -8.57 7.37
CA ASP A 44 22.92 -9.44 7.15
C ASP A 44 23.79 -9.56 8.42
N ALA A 45 24.07 -8.44 9.09
CA ALA A 45 24.81 -8.43 10.34
C ALA A 45 24.07 -9.18 11.46
N PHE A 46 22.75 -9.00 11.58
CA PHE A 46 21.91 -9.72 12.53
C PHE A 46 21.96 -11.23 12.28
N ASN A 47 21.89 -11.66 11.02
CA ASN A 47 21.92 -13.07 10.64
C ASN A 47 23.23 -13.76 11.03
N GLN A 48 24.36 -13.03 10.97
CA GLN A 48 25.69 -13.53 11.33
C GLN A 48 25.95 -13.63 12.85
N LEU A 49 25.08 -13.07 13.70
CA LEU A 49 25.27 -13.13 15.14
C LEU A 49 25.15 -14.57 15.67
N ASP A 50 26.08 -14.96 16.53
CA ASP A 50 26.01 -16.21 17.28
C ASP A 50 25.10 -16.04 18.51
N LEU A 51 23.80 -15.98 18.25
CA LEU A 51 22.76 -15.93 19.25
C LEU A 51 22.31 -17.33 19.63
N THR A 52 22.06 -17.56 20.92
CA THR A 52 21.31 -18.75 21.34
C THR A 52 19.94 -18.77 20.68
N GLU A 53 19.36 -19.96 20.52
CA GLU A 53 18.02 -20.13 19.91
C GLU A 53 16.97 -19.24 20.58
N LYS A 54 16.99 -19.13 21.92
CA LYS A 54 16.05 -18.29 22.67
C LYS A 54 16.26 -16.79 22.39
N GLN A 55 17.50 -16.32 22.31
CA GLN A 55 17.79 -14.92 21.97
C GLN A 55 17.34 -14.61 20.55
N ARG A 56 17.67 -15.48 19.59
CA ARG A 56 17.27 -15.34 18.19
C ARG A 56 15.74 -15.32 18.05
N ALA A 57 15.03 -16.19 18.74
CA ALA A 57 13.56 -16.22 18.73
C ALA A 57 12.94 -14.92 19.28
N VAL A 58 13.49 -14.33 20.33
CA VAL A 58 13.00 -13.05 20.88
C VAL A 58 13.22 -11.91 19.90
N CYS A 59 14.42 -11.82 19.31
CA CYS A 59 14.74 -10.79 18.31
C CYS A 59 13.87 -10.94 17.07
N GLN A 60 13.76 -12.15 16.51
CA GLN A 60 12.94 -12.41 15.33
C GLN A 60 11.48 -12.06 15.59
N ARG A 61 10.94 -12.44 16.75
CA ARG A 61 9.55 -12.12 17.10
C ARG A 61 9.30 -10.60 17.15
N LEU A 62 10.28 -9.81 17.57
CA LEU A 62 10.19 -8.35 17.57
C LEU A 62 10.19 -7.79 16.14
N LEU A 63 11.07 -8.30 15.27
CA LEU A 63 11.15 -7.91 13.86
C LEU A 63 9.83 -8.25 13.14
N ASP A 64 9.34 -9.48 13.26
CA ASP A 64 8.07 -9.92 12.65
C ASP A 64 6.89 -9.03 13.05
N CYS A 65 6.85 -8.58 14.32
CA CYS A 65 5.82 -7.68 14.81
C CYS A 65 5.92 -6.29 14.18
N ARG A 66 7.14 -5.77 13.98
CA ARG A 66 7.38 -4.48 13.33
C ARG A 66 7.01 -4.54 11.85
N ASP A 67 7.50 -5.54 11.13
CA ASP A 67 7.22 -5.73 9.70
C ASP A 67 5.71 -5.84 9.44
N LYS A 68 5.00 -6.57 10.31
CA LYS A 68 3.55 -6.67 10.24
C LYS A 68 2.87 -5.32 10.46
N GLN A 69 3.30 -4.57 11.48
CA GLN A 69 2.74 -3.25 11.77
C GLN A 69 2.99 -2.27 10.61
N ASP A 70 4.19 -2.27 10.05
CA ASP A 70 4.58 -1.39 8.95
C ASP A 70 3.83 -1.74 7.65
N PHE A 71 3.66 -3.03 7.35
CA PHE A 71 2.84 -3.50 6.23
C PHE A 71 1.37 -3.07 6.37
N GLU A 72 0.80 -3.24 7.56
CA GLU A 72 -0.58 -2.84 7.84
C GLU A 72 -0.73 -1.33 7.73
N TYR A 73 0.18 -0.55 8.33
CA TYR A 73 0.18 0.91 8.23
C TYR A 73 0.28 1.38 6.77
N GLY A 74 1.24 0.86 6.00
CA GLY A 74 1.43 1.23 4.59
C GLY A 74 0.19 0.98 3.74
N THR A 75 -0.52 -0.12 4.00
CA THR A 75 -1.79 -0.43 3.31
C THR A 75 -2.87 0.61 3.63
N HIS A 76 -3.05 0.95 4.92
CA HIS A 76 -4.06 1.93 5.33
C HIS A 76 -3.70 3.35 4.86
N ALA A 77 -2.42 3.73 4.92
CA ALA A 77 -1.93 5.02 4.44
C ALA A 77 -2.16 5.21 2.93
N TYR A 78 -1.95 4.17 2.13
CA TYR A 78 -2.26 4.21 0.70
C TYR A 78 -3.75 4.42 0.43
N ILE A 79 -4.62 3.67 1.11
CA ILE A 79 -6.08 3.80 0.97
C ILE A 79 -6.55 5.19 1.41
N ALA A 80 -6.04 5.69 2.54
CA ALA A 80 -6.33 7.03 3.02
C ALA A 80 -5.91 8.10 1.98
N GLY A 81 -4.70 7.98 1.43
CA GLY A 81 -4.22 8.88 0.37
C GLY A 81 -5.09 8.88 -0.89
N LEU A 82 -5.63 7.72 -1.29
CA LEU A 82 -6.59 7.66 -2.40
C LEU A 82 -7.92 8.37 -2.07
N ILE A 83 -8.44 8.16 -0.86
CA ILE A 83 -9.66 8.83 -0.39
C ILE A 83 -9.46 10.35 -0.39
N ASP A 84 -8.33 10.82 0.14
CA ASP A 84 -7.99 12.24 0.19
C ASP A 84 -7.82 12.83 -1.23
N ALA A 85 -7.19 12.09 -2.14
CA ALA A 85 -7.10 12.49 -3.54
C ALA A 85 -8.49 12.65 -4.18
N PHE A 86 -9.44 11.74 -3.93
CA PHE A 86 -10.81 11.88 -4.41
C PHE A 86 -11.51 13.10 -3.80
N HIS A 87 -11.32 13.38 -2.51
CA HIS A 87 -11.88 14.58 -1.88
C HIS A 87 -11.31 15.86 -2.51
N ILE A 88 -10.00 15.93 -2.73
CA ILE A 88 -9.34 17.04 -3.41
C ILE A 88 -9.94 17.23 -4.82
N MET A 89 -10.09 16.15 -5.58
CA MET A 89 -10.66 16.20 -6.93
C MET A 89 -12.11 16.68 -6.92
N ALA A 90 -12.91 16.28 -5.94
CA ALA A 90 -14.29 16.74 -5.78
C ALA A 90 -14.36 18.25 -5.48
N VAL A 91 -13.42 18.77 -4.68
CA VAL A 91 -13.31 20.21 -4.37
C VAL A 91 -12.84 21.01 -5.58
N LEU A 92 -11.84 20.51 -6.33
CA LEU A 92 -11.27 21.22 -7.48
C LEU A 92 -12.16 21.16 -8.72
N PHE A 93 -12.95 20.09 -8.88
CA PHE A 93 -13.78 19.85 -10.07
C PHE A 93 -15.22 19.45 -9.69
N PRO A 94 -15.96 20.30 -8.98
CA PRO A 94 -17.28 19.97 -8.46
C PRO A 94 -18.27 19.55 -9.57
N GLU A 95 -18.20 20.22 -10.72
CA GLU A 95 -19.05 19.93 -11.90
C GLU A 95 -18.82 18.53 -12.50
N LYS A 96 -17.63 17.95 -12.31
CA LYS A 96 -17.24 16.62 -12.80
C LYS A 96 -17.48 15.53 -11.76
N TRP A 97 -17.72 15.90 -10.51
CA TRP A 97 -17.84 15.00 -9.36
C TRP A 97 -19.23 15.05 -8.71
N ASP A 98 -20.27 15.21 -9.54
CA ASP A 98 -21.65 15.08 -9.12
C ASP A 98 -21.89 13.66 -8.57
N THR A 99 -21.89 13.55 -7.24
CA THR A 99 -22.01 12.28 -6.52
C THR A 99 -23.34 11.58 -6.77
N GLU A 100 -24.42 12.31 -7.06
CA GLU A 100 -25.71 11.73 -7.46
C GLU A 100 -25.63 11.13 -8.85
N ARG A 101 -25.01 11.83 -9.80
CA ARG A 101 -24.81 11.33 -11.16
C ARG A 101 -23.86 10.13 -11.21
N ILE A 102 -22.81 10.12 -10.38
CA ILE A 102 -21.91 8.96 -10.19
C ILE A 102 -22.67 7.79 -9.58
N ARG A 103 -23.42 8.01 -8.49
CA ARG A 103 -24.23 6.97 -7.82
C ARG A 103 -25.25 6.37 -8.79
N LYS A 104 -25.92 7.21 -9.58
CA LYS A 104 -26.86 6.78 -10.63
C LYS A 104 -26.16 5.95 -11.70
N ALA A 105 -25.01 6.39 -12.21
CA ALA A 105 -24.24 5.63 -13.21
C ALA A 105 -23.79 4.24 -12.70
N LEU A 106 -23.39 4.14 -11.43
CA LEU A 106 -23.02 2.87 -10.80
C LEU A 106 -24.23 1.95 -10.58
N SER A 107 -25.37 2.51 -10.18
CA SER A 107 -26.61 1.74 -9.96
C SER A 107 -27.23 1.15 -11.24
N TYR A 108 -26.94 1.73 -12.41
CA TYR A 108 -27.49 1.27 -13.69
C TYR A 108 -26.77 0.06 -14.29
N LYS A 109 -25.60 -0.35 -13.76
CA LYS A 109 -24.79 -1.45 -14.32
C LYS A 109 -25.05 -2.83 -13.68
N SER A 110 -26.03 -2.94 -12.77
CA SER A 110 -26.38 -4.20 -12.10
C SER A 110 -27.45 -5.05 -12.82
N ARG A 111 -27.58 -4.97 -14.16
CA ARG A 111 -28.44 -5.85 -14.97
C ARG A 111 -27.62 -6.64 -15.99
#